data_AF-A0A2M7JDU8-F1
#
_entry.id   AF-A0A2M7JDU8-F1
#
_cell.length_a   1.000
_cell.length_b   1.000
_cell.length_c   1.000
_cell.angle_alpha   90.00
_cell.angle_beta   90.00
_cell.angle_gamma   90.00
#
_symmetry.space_group_name_H-M   'P 1'
#
loop_
_entity.id
_entity.type
_entity.pdbx_description
1 polymer ?
#
loop_
_entity_poly.entity_id
_entity_poly.type
_entity_poly.pdbx_seq_one_letter_code
_entity_poly.pdbx_strand_id
1 'polypeptide(L)'
;MIYMDAWTSIRFLHSKGKSLRWIAKELGISRNTVRKAIRDKNIPEYSRKLCHEIALEKHKEEIERMVFKDNLSFAEILFSGTTKEGDEKGM
;
A
#
# COMPACT_ATOMS: atom_id res chain seq x y z
N MET A 1 -11.05 -4.33 -5.24
CA MET A 1 -10.42 -3.12 -5.78
C MET A 1 -9.44 -3.57 -6.85
N ILE A 2 -9.27 -2.83 -7.95
CA ILE A 2 -8.27 -3.15 -8.98
C ILE A 2 -7.13 -2.15 -8.91
N TYR A 3 -5.91 -2.61 -9.15
CA TYR A 3 -4.73 -1.75 -9.26
C TYR A 3 -4.78 -0.90 -10.54
N MET A 4 -3.97 0.14 -10.56
CA MET A 4 -3.86 1.08 -11.69
C MET A 4 -3.60 0.35 -13.02
N ASP A 5 -2.68 -0.62 -13.03
CA ASP A 5 -2.30 -1.34 -14.26
C ASP A 5 -3.46 -2.13 -14.87
N ALA A 6 -4.22 -2.82 -14.01
CA ALA A 6 -5.39 -3.57 -14.45
C ALA A 6 -6.48 -2.65 -15.01
N TRP A 7 -6.71 -1.49 -14.38
CA TRP A 7 -7.69 -0.51 -14.86
C TRP A 7 -7.29 0.09 -16.21
N THR A 8 -6.03 0.48 -16.36
CA THR A 8 -5.50 1.01 -17.63
C THR A 8 -5.60 -0.03 -18.74
N SER A 9 -5.25 -1.28 -18.46
CA SER A 9 -5.35 -2.40 -19.40
C SER A 9 -6.79 -2.64 -19.86
N ILE A 10 -7.76 -2.63 -18.94
CA ILE A 10 -9.19 -2.76 -19.27
C ILE A 10 -9.62 -1.66 -20.24
N ARG A 11 -9.27 -0.40 -19.94
CA ARG A 11 -9.69 0.75 -20.77
C ARG A 11 -9.03 0.74 -22.14
N PHE A 12 -7.75 0.37 -22.21
CA PHE A 12 -7.03 0.18 -23.47
C PHE A 12 -7.65 -0.91 -24.35
N LEU A 13 -7.95 -2.09 -23.77
CA LEU A 13 -8.56 -3.18 -24.54
C LEU A 13 -9.99 -2.84 -24.98
N HIS A 14 -10.74 -2.11 -24.15
CA HIS A 14 -12.08 -1.64 -24.50
C HIS A 14 -12.04 -0.62 -25.65
N SER A 15 -11.08 0.31 -25.66
CA SER A 15 -10.91 1.27 -26.77
C SER A 15 -10.52 0.60 -28.09
N LYS A 16 -9.91 -0.59 -28.03
CA LYS A 16 -9.65 -1.47 -29.19
C LYS A 16 -10.86 -2.31 -29.62
N GLY A 17 -12.05 -2.08 -29.04
CA GLY A 17 -13.29 -2.76 -29.41
C GLY A 17 -13.46 -4.16 -28.82
N LYS A 18 -12.62 -4.57 -27.85
CA LYS A 18 -12.77 -5.88 -27.20
C LYS A 18 -14.01 -5.89 -26.29
N SER A 19 -14.78 -6.97 -26.34
CA SER A 19 -15.96 -7.12 -25.50
C SER A 19 -15.60 -7.33 -24.03
N LEU A 20 -16.49 -6.92 -23.12
CA LEU A 20 -16.30 -7.12 -21.68
C LEU A 20 -16.06 -8.59 -21.31
N ARG A 21 -16.69 -9.53 -22.01
CA ARG A 21 -16.50 -10.98 -21.78
C ARG A 21 -15.10 -11.42 -22.18
N TRP A 22 -14.59 -10.90 -23.30
CA TRP A 22 -13.25 -11.19 -23.78
C TRP A 22 -12.21 -10.65 -22.80
N ILE A 23 -12.34 -9.38 -22.40
CA ILE A 23 -11.41 -8.72 -21.44
C ILE A 23 -11.39 -9.46 -20.09
N ALA A 24 -12.56 -9.87 -19.60
CA ALA A 24 -12.66 -10.64 -18.35
C ALA A 24 -11.90 -11.97 -18.42
N LYS A 25 -12.01 -12.69 -19.54
CA LYS A 25 -11.30 -13.96 -19.76
C LYS A 25 -9.80 -13.75 -19.89
N GLU A 26 -9.39 -12.72 -20.64
CA GLU A 26 -7.98 -12.41 -20.90
C GLU A 26 -7.23 -11.99 -19.63
N LEU A 27 -7.82 -11.09 -18.84
CA LEU A 27 -7.17 -10.55 -17.64
C LEU A 27 -7.43 -11.40 -16.37
N GLY A 28 -8.27 -12.44 -16.45
CA GLY A 28 -8.68 -13.23 -15.28
C GLY A 28 -9.50 -12.44 -14.26
N ILE A 29 -10.17 -11.36 -14.68
CA ILE A 29 -10.91 -10.44 -13.80
C ILE A 29 -12.41 -10.68 -13.98
N SER A 30 -13.18 -10.55 -12.89
CA SER A 30 -14.65 -10.68 -12.97
C SER A 30 -15.26 -9.69 -13.99
N ARG A 31 -16.26 -10.15 -14.74
CA ARG A 31 -16.99 -9.29 -15.71
C ARG A 31 -17.59 -8.05 -15.04
N ASN A 32 -18.00 -8.16 -13.77
CA ASN A 32 -18.54 -7.05 -13.00
C ASN A 32 -17.48 -5.98 -12.73
N THR A 33 -16.26 -6.40 -12.41
CA THR A 33 -15.11 -5.50 -12.22
C THR A 33 -14.74 -4.80 -13.51
N VAL A 34 -14.70 -5.52 -14.65
CA VAL A 34 -14.47 -4.92 -15.98
C VAL A 34 -15.54 -3.88 -16.31
N ARG A 35 -16.82 -4.23 -16.11
CA ARG A 35 -17.95 -3.31 -16.31
C ARG A 35 -17.82 -2.05 -15.44
N LYS A 36 -17.46 -2.22 -14.16
CA LYS A 36 -17.25 -1.12 -13.21
C LYS A 36 -16.10 -0.22 -13.65
N ALA A 37 -14.96 -0.80 -14.05
CA ALA A 37 -13.78 -0.07 -14.51
C ALA A 37 -14.02 0.80 -15.75
N ILE A 38 -14.90 0.35 -16.66
CA ILE A 38 -15.28 1.13 -17.85
C ILE A 38 -16.28 2.24 -17.49
N ARG A 39 -17.22 1.96 -16.58
CA ARG A 39 -18.28 2.91 -16.19
C ARG A 39 -17.75 4.04 -15.31
N ASP A 40 -16.84 3.72 -14.41
CA ASP A 40 -16.27 4.69 -13.47
C ASP A 40 -15.30 5.61 -14.25
N LYS A 41 -15.61 6.91 -14.28
CA LYS A 41 -14.77 7.92 -14.94
C LYS A 41 -13.46 8.16 -14.19
N ASN A 42 -13.49 7.95 -12.88
CA ASN A 42 -12.38 8.19 -11.98
C ASN A 42 -11.40 7.03 -12.00
N ILE A 43 -10.13 7.37 -11.85
CA ILE A 43 -9.03 6.42 -11.69
C ILE A 43 -9.21 5.70 -10.36
N PRO A 44 -8.95 4.38 -10.26
CA PRO A 44 -8.99 3.67 -8.98
C PRO A 44 -7.92 4.24 -8.05
N GLU A 45 -8.38 4.83 -6.95
CA GLU A 45 -7.50 5.39 -5.94
C GLU A 45 -7.09 4.29 -4.94
N TYR A 46 -5.78 4.20 -4.66
CA TYR A 46 -5.28 3.28 -3.66
C TYR A 46 -5.59 3.82 -2.26
N SER A 47 -6.76 3.46 -1.73
CA SER A 47 -7.10 3.67 -0.33
C SER A 47 -6.71 2.43 0.48
N ARG A 48 -5.60 2.51 1.23
CA ARG A 48 -5.35 1.57 2.33
C ARG A 48 -6.10 2.12 3.54
N LYS A 49 -7.01 1.34 4.13
CA LYS A 49 -7.57 1.68 5.44
C LYS A 49 -6.41 1.77 6.42
N LEU A 50 -6.22 2.93 7.05
CA LEU A 50 -5.32 3.06 8.19
C LEU A 50 -5.86 2.15 9.29
N CYS A 51 -5.12 1.09 9.64
CA CYS A 51 -5.37 0.40 10.90
C CYS A 51 -5.01 1.40 12.00
N HIS A 52 -5.96 1.67 12.90
CA HIS A 52 -5.88 2.75 13.91
C HIS A 52 -4.92 2.45 15.07
N GLU A 53 -3.79 1.82 14.81
CA GLU A 53 -2.66 1.84 15.72
C GLU A 53 -1.42 1.55 14.88
N ILE A 54 -0.86 2.62 14.29
CA ILE A 54 0.45 2.49 13.66
C ILE A 54 1.39 2.31 14.84
N ALA A 55 1.95 1.11 15.02
CA ALA A 55 2.91 0.81 16.08
C ALA A 55 4.04 1.87 16.18
N LEU A 56 4.35 2.52 15.05
CA LEU A 56 5.32 3.62 14.96
C LEU A 56 4.87 4.92 15.64
N GLU A 57 3.56 5.20 15.74
CA GLU A 57 3.07 6.43 16.36
C GLU A 57 3.43 6.48 17.86
N LYS A 58 3.47 5.32 18.53
CA LYS A 58 3.93 5.18 19.93
C LYS A 58 5.37 5.65 20.12
N HIS A 59 6.21 5.54 19.09
CA HIS A 59 7.64 5.83 19.16
C HIS A 59 8.01 7.15 18.48
N LYS A 60 7.03 7.92 18.01
CA LYS A 60 7.26 9.13 17.22
C LYS A 60 8.11 10.17 17.94
N GLU A 61 7.79 10.47 19.20
CA GLU A 61 8.53 11.47 20.00
C GLU A 61 9.98 11.04 20.28
N GLU A 62 10.20 9.74 20.43
CA GLU A 62 11.53 9.16 20.64
C GLU A 62 12.38 9.26 19.37
N ILE A 63 11.80 8.90 18.22
CA ILE A 63 12.45 9.02 16.91
C ILE A 63 12.79 10.48 16.62
N GLU A 64 11.86 11.41 16.85
CA GLU A 64 12.10 12.85 16.64
C GLU A 64 13.25 13.36 17.51
N ARG A 65 13.35 12.91 18.77
CA ARG A 65 14.46 13.27 19.65
C ARG A 65 15.80 12.80 19.09
N MET A 66 15.89 11.53 18.70
CA MET A 66 17.13 10.94 18.19
C MET A 66 17.58 11.59 16.88
N VAL A 67 16.64 11.92 16.00
CA VAL A 67 16.95 12.57 14.72
C VAL A 67 17.37 14.03 14.92
N PHE A 68 16.63 14.81 15.72
CA PHE A 68 16.83 16.26 15.76
C PHE A 68 17.73 16.76 16.89
N LYS A 69 17.79 16.06 18.03
CA LYS A 69 18.66 16.44 19.16
C LYS A 69 19.99 15.70 19.12
N ASP A 70 19.93 14.39 18.88
CA ASP A 70 21.13 13.55 18.89
C ASP A 70 21.80 13.48 17.51
N ASN A 71 21.14 14.04 16.48
CA ASN A 71 21.60 14.11 15.08
C ASN A 71 22.05 12.74 14.53
N LEU A 72 21.39 11.67 14.98
CA LEU A 72 21.71 10.30 14.63
C LEU A 72 21.18 9.97 13.23
N SER A 73 21.97 9.17 12.50
CA SER A 73 21.53 8.59 11.25
C SER A 73 20.49 7.49 11.50
N PHE A 74 19.67 7.22 10.48
CA PHE A 74 18.63 6.21 10.56
C PHE A 74 19.16 4.81 10.92
N ALA A 75 20.39 4.47 10.51
CA ALA A 75 21.02 3.20 10.85
C ALA A 75 21.29 3.11 12.37
N GLU A 76 21.86 4.17 12.96
CA GLU A 76 22.18 4.22 14.40
C GLU A 76 20.92 4.12 15.27
N ILE A 77 19.84 4.77 14.84
CA ILE A 77 18.53 4.72 15.51
C ILE A 77 18.01 3.27 15.54
N LEU A 78 18.02 2.56 14.40
CA LEU A 78 17.55 1.17 14.32
C LEU A 78 18.39 0.22 15.18
N PHE A 79 19.72 0.36 15.17
CA PHE A 79 20.61 -0.49 15.98
C PHE A 79 20.53 -0.19 17.49
N SER A 80 20.20 1.05 17.87
CA SER A 80 20.00 1.43 19.27
C SER A 80 18.73 0.86 19.90
N GLY A 81 17.70 0.58 19.08
CA GLY A 81 16.43 0.01 19.52
C GLY A 81 16.46 -1.51 19.74
N THR A 82 17.35 -2.24 19.05
CA THR A 82 17.41 -3.71 19.12
C THR A 82 18.00 -4.26 20.42
N THR A 83 18.66 -3.43 21.24
CA THR A 83 19.33 -3.88 22.47
C THR A 83 18.45 -3.80 23.73
N LYS A 84 17.29 -3.12 23.70
CA LYS A 84 16.48 -2.92 24.91
C LYS A 84 15.27 -3.85 25.07
N GLU A 85 14.79 -4.49 24.00
CA GLU A 85 13.63 -5.41 24.08
C GLU A 85 14.00 -6.90 24.18
N GLY A 86 15.29 -7.26 24.07
CA GLY A 86 15.76 -8.65 24.09
C GLY A 86 16.03 -9.25 25.47
N ASP A 87 16.30 -8.42 26.51
CA ASP A 87 16.89 -8.89 27.76
C ASP A 87 15.90 -9.06 28.93
N GLU A 88 14.62 -8.66 28.81
CA GLU A 88 13.63 -8.78 29.89
C GLU A 88 12.70 -10.01 29.81
N LYS A 89 12.82 -10.85 28.77
CA LYS A 89 12.01 -12.08 28.61
C LYS A 89 12.77 -13.39 28.83
N GLY A 90 13.86 -13.34 29.58
CA GLY A 90 14.75 -14.48 29.84
C GLY A 90 15.21 -14.60 31.29
N MET A 91 14.34 -14.35 32.27
CA MET A 91 14.58 -14.73 33.68
C MET A 91 13.29 -15.09 34.40
#